data_AF-A0A0Q6GNP9-F1
#
_entry.id   AF-A0A0Q6GNP9-F1
#
_cell.length_a   1.000
_cell.length_b   1.000
_cell.length_c   1.000
_cell.angle_alpha   90.00
_cell.angle_beta   90.00
_cell.angle_gamma   90.00
#
_symmetry.space_group_name_H-M   'P 1'
#
loop_
_entity.id
_entity.type
_entity.pdbx_description
1 polymer ?
#
loop_
_entity_poly.entity_id
_entity_poly.type
_entity_poly.pdbx_seq_one_letter_code
_entity_poly.pdbx_strand_id
1 'polypeptide(L)' 'MNNPTFTKKDLEFIQRIFNSRCQMLQLDPSSPEAQQIASQIFELYGQGVKQEHEIIARMILPLK' A
#
# COMPACT_ATOMS: atom_id res chain seq x y z
N MET A 1 -2.54 21.44 -2.34
CA MET A 1 -2.20 20.02 -2.06
C MET A 1 -2.59 19.74 -0.62
N ASN A 2 -3.67 18.98 -0.39
CA ASN A 2 -3.97 18.49 0.95
C ASN A 2 -3.02 17.33 1.21
N ASN A 3 -1.95 17.54 1.98
CA ASN A 3 -1.15 16.42 2.47
C ASN A 3 -2.00 15.75 3.56
N PRO A 4 -2.51 14.51 3.35
CA PRO A 4 -3.20 13.82 4.43
C PRO A 4 -2.21 13.64 5.58
N THR A 5 -2.52 14.20 6.75
CA THR A 5 -1.77 13.92 7.96
C THR A 5 -2.08 12.49 8.38
N PHE A 6 -1.18 11.56 8.05
CA PHE A 6 -1.29 10.18 8.50
C PHE A 6 -1.02 10.12 10.01
N THR A 7 -1.94 9.53 10.76
CA THR A 7 -1.72 9.18 12.16
C THR A 7 -0.79 7.98 12.25
N LYS A 8 -0.21 7.75 13.44
CA LYS A 8 0.60 6.53 13.68
C LYS A 8 -0.16 5.24 13.32
N LYS A 9 -1.45 5.17 13.66
CA LYS A 9 -2.31 4.01 13.34
C LYS A 9 -2.47 3.82 11.84
N ASP A 10 -2.57 4.91 11.08
CA ASP A 10 -2.66 4.85 9.62
C ASP A 10 -1.37 4.27 9.02
N LEU A 11 -0.22 4.72 9.52
CA LEU A 11 1.08 4.22 9.07
C LEU A 11 1.29 2.74 9.45
N GLU A 12 0.88 2.33 10.65
CA GLU A 12 0.94 0.93 11.07
C GLU A 12 0.05 0.03 10.20
N PHE A 13 -1.14 0.52 9.85
CA PHE A 13 -2.05 -0.16 8.93
C PHE A 13 -1.46 -0.28 7.51
N ILE A 14 -0.99 0.83 6.94
CA ILE A 14 -0.37 0.86 5.61
C ILE A 14 0.86 -0.05 5.57
N GLN A 15 1.71 -0.01 6.59
CA GLN A 15 2.91 -0.84 6.68
C GLN A 15 2.58 -2.34 6.77
N ARG A 16 1.52 -2.72 7.48
CA ARG A 16 1.04 -4.10 7.53
C ARG A 16 0.62 -4.60 6.15
N ILE A 17 -0.16 -3.82 5.41
CA ILE A 17 -0.61 -4.17 4.05
C ILE A 17 0.60 -4.32 3.13
N PHE A 18 1.49 -3.34 3.15
CA PHE A 18 2.71 -3.35 2.36
C PHE A 18 3.56 -4.61 2.61
N ASN A 19 3.86 -4.90 3.89
CA ASN A 19 4.65 -6.07 4.26
C ASN A 19 3.99 -7.39 3.84
N SER A 20 2.66 -7.49 3.97
CA SER A 20 1.91 -8.67 3.54
C SER A 20 2.01 -8.85 2.02
N ARG A 21 1.89 -7.77 1.23
CA ARG A 21 1.97 -7.84 -0.23
C ARG A 21 3.37 -8.15 -0.73
N CYS A 22 4.40 -7.55 -0.15
CA CYS A 22 5.79 -7.88 -0.48
C CYS A 22 6.08 -9.37 -0.19
N GLN A 23 5.62 -9.90 0.94
CA GLN A 23 5.76 -11.33 1.25
C GLN A 23 5.00 -12.24 0.28
N MET A 24 3.73 -11.92 -0.02
CA MET A 24 2.92 -12.71 -0.96
C MET A 24 3.52 -12.78 -2.36
N LEU A 25 4.12 -11.68 -2.81
CA LEU A 25 4.74 -11.58 -4.14
C LEU A 25 6.23 -11.97 -4.13
N GLN A 26 6.77 -12.35 -2.97
CA GLN A 26 8.19 -12.63 -2.76
C GLN A 26 9.10 -11.49 -3.28
N LEU A 27 8.64 -10.25 -3.08
CA LEU A 27 9.36 -9.05 -3.48
C LEU A 27 10.26 -8.56 -2.34
N ASP A 28 11.45 -8.11 -2.71
CA ASP A 28 12.30 -7.37 -1.79
C ASP A 28 11.62 -6.03 -1.43
N PRO A 29 11.44 -5.67 -0.15
CA PRO A 29 10.79 -4.42 0.25
C PRO A 29 11.48 -3.14 -0.25
N SER A 30 12.74 -3.23 -0.67
CA SER A 30 13.52 -2.12 -1.23
C SER A 30 13.50 -2.09 -2.76
N SER A 31 12.88 -3.09 -3.41
CA SER A 31 12.77 -3.17 -4.87
C SER A 31 11.92 -2.03 -5.45
N PRO A 32 12.15 -1.64 -6.71
CA PRO A 32 11.29 -0.70 -7.43
C PRO A 32 9.82 -1.14 -7.44
N GLU A 33 9.55 -2.44 -7.58
CA GLU A 33 8.22 -3.03 -7.56
C GLU A 33 7.54 -2.83 -6.20
N ALA A 34 8.27 -3.00 -5.10
CA ALA A 34 7.77 -2.69 -3.77
C ALA A 34 7.46 -1.19 -3.61
N GLN A 35 8.30 -0.29 -4.14
CA GLN A 35 8.01 1.15 -4.11
C GLN A 35 6.72 1.50 -4.87
N GLN A 36 6.42 0.81 -5.98
CA GLN A 36 5.14 0.96 -6.68
C GLN A 36 3.96 0.49 -5.83
N ILE A 37 4.11 -0.64 -5.14
CA ILE A 37 3.10 -1.15 -4.20
C ILE A 37 2.83 -0.13 -3.08
N ALA A 38 3.89 0.40 -2.46
CA ALA A 38 3.75 1.42 -1.42
C ALA A 38 3.00 2.66 -1.94
N SER A 39 3.39 3.17 -3.12
CA SER A 39 2.76 4.35 -3.73
C SER A 39 1.26 4.14 -3.96
N GLN A 40 0.87 2.98 -4.50
CA GLN A 40 -0.55 2.64 -4.71
C GLN A 40 -1.33 2.58 -3.39
N ILE A 41 -0.76 1.98 -2.33
CA ILE A 41 -1.41 1.89 -1.02
C ILE A 41 -1.63 3.30 -0.45
N PHE A 42 -0.63 4.19 -0.53
CA PHE A 42 -0.75 5.57 -0.06
C PHE A 42 -1.79 6.37 -0.85
N GLU A 43 -1.83 6.24 -2.18
CA GLU A 43 -2.85 6.89 -3.02
C GLU A 43 -4.26 6.41 -2.66
N LEU A 44 -4.49 5.09 -2.61
CA LEU A 44 -5.79 4.53 -2.25
C LEU A 44 -6.23 4.96 -0.86
N TYR A 45 -5.30 4.98 0.11
CA TYR A 45 -5.59 5.44 1.46
C TYR A 45 -5.96 6.93 1.51
N GLY A 46 -5.27 7.75 0.70
CA GLY A 46 -5.53 9.18 0.53
C GLY A 46 -6.87 9.47 -0.17
N GLN A 47 -7.32 8.56 -1.05
CA GLN A 47 -8.64 8.61 -1.67
C GLN A 47 -9.77 8.15 -0.72
N GLY A 48 -9.45 7.75 0.51
CA GLY A 48 -10.43 7.35 1.52
C GLY A 48 -10.70 5.84 1.59
N VAL A 49 -9.92 5.01 0.88
CA VAL A 49 -10.01 3.55 1.02
C VAL A 49 -9.35 3.13 2.32
N LYS A 50 -10.16 2.73 3.32
CA LYS A 50 -9.68 2.39 4.68
C LYS A 50 -9.71 0.90 5.00
N GLN A 51 -10.12 0.06 4.06
CA GLN A 51 -10.25 -1.37 4.26
C GLN A 51 -9.13 -2.11 3.51
N GLU A 52 -8.46 -3.04 4.19
CA GLU A 52 -7.33 -3.79 3.63
C GLU A 52 -7.73 -4.54 2.36
N HIS A 53 -8.87 -5.26 2.38
CA HIS A 53 -9.35 -6.00 1.23
C HIS A 53 -9.70 -5.09 0.04
N GLU A 54 -10.23 -3.89 0.28
CA GLU A 54 -10.52 -2.93 -0.79
C GLU A 54 -9.25 -2.32 -1.38
N ILE A 55 -8.25 -2.03 -0.55
CA ILE A 55 -6.93 -1.58 -1.03
C ILE A 55 -6.35 -2.66 -1.93
N ILE A 56 -6.31 -3.92 -1.45
CA ILE A 56 -5.77 -5.05 -2.22
C ILE A 56 -6.54 -5.29 -3.52
N ALA A 57 -7.88 -5.18 -3.50
CA ALA A 57 -8.71 -5.37 -4.68
C ALA A 57 -8.55 -4.26 -5.73
N ARG A 58 -8.24 -3.03 -5.29
CA ARG A 58 -8.02 -1.87 -6.18
C ARG A 58 -6.57 -1.69 -6.60
N MET A 59 -5.64 -2.36 -5.93
CA MET A 59 -4.25 -2.38 -6.36
C MET A 59 -4.15 -3.08 -7.72
N ILE A 60 -3.59 -2.36 -8.68
CA ILE A 60 -3.22 -2.92 -9.96
C ILE A 60 -1.85 -3.56 -9.73
N LEU A 61 -1.84 -4.85 -9.42
CA LEU A 61 -0.59 -5.60 -9.47
C LEU A 61 -0.09 -5.60 -10.92
N PRO A 62 1.23 -5.51 -11.16
CA PRO A 62 1.77 -5.91 -12.44
C PRO A 62 1.48 -7.41 -12.61
N LEU A 63 0.41 -7.72 -13.34
CA LEU A 63 0.24 -9.02 -13.98
C LEU A 63 1.47 -9.20 -14.88
N LYS A 64 2.38 -10.08 -14.47
CA LYS A 64 3.47 -10.57 -15.30
C LYS A 64 3.25 -12.04 -15.57
#